data_AF-A0A240EEX0-F1
#
_entry.id   AF-A0A240EEX0-F1
#
_cell.length_a   1.000
_cell.length_b   1.000
_cell.length_c   1.000
_cell.angle_alpha   90.00
_cell.angle_beta   90.00
_cell.angle_gamma   90.00
#
_symmetry.space_group_name_H-M   'P 1'
#
loop_
_entity.id
_entity.type
_entity.pdbx_description
1 polymer ?
#
loop_
_entity_poly.entity_id
_entity_poly.type
_entity_poly.pdbx_seq_one_letter_code
_entity_poly.pdbx_strand_id
1 'polypeptide(L)'
;MTKLTRQRGVTFVGISLTLLVLIVLALIITSTALRYGSMAIRTASLQRLQNDSFIAMQSYFYDYVNSNSRCYTDAPPPINLVQLVVKGMIDPVYLEENFYDVNGIRYTYLPHASTGQITEMEITIPISSFDARELFRMPHTFAVSADEIRFRKKFNRNVSNLVIQNTTRNFCQG
;
A
#
# COMPACT_ATOMS: atom_id res chain seq x y z
N MET A 1 -9.83 73.43 -25.35
CA MET A 1 -8.84 72.84 -24.42
C MET A 1 -9.52 71.71 -23.64
N THR A 2 -9.43 70.47 -24.12
CA THR A 2 -9.95 69.29 -23.41
C THR A 2 -8.79 68.54 -22.78
N LYS A 3 -8.72 68.58 -21.44
CA LYS A 3 -7.74 67.86 -20.62
C LYS A 3 -8.00 66.34 -20.71
N LEU A 4 -7.20 65.66 -21.52
CA LEU A 4 -7.05 64.20 -21.52
C LEU A 4 -5.96 63.80 -20.53
N THR A 5 -6.29 63.71 -19.24
CA THR A 5 -5.34 63.20 -18.23
C THR A 5 -6.06 62.55 -17.05
N ARG A 6 -6.63 61.34 -17.24
CA ARG A 6 -6.89 60.41 -16.10
C ARG A 6 -7.20 58.94 -16.44
N GLN A 7 -6.72 58.38 -17.56
CA GLN A 7 -6.98 56.96 -17.89
C GLN A 7 -5.80 56.01 -17.65
N ARG A 8 -4.55 56.49 -17.54
CA ARG A 8 -3.37 55.62 -17.45
C ARG A 8 -3.21 54.87 -16.11
N GLY A 9 -3.73 55.41 -15.00
CA GLY A 9 -3.63 54.75 -13.69
C GLY A 9 -4.57 53.56 -13.52
N VAL A 10 -5.76 53.63 -14.12
CA VAL A 10 -6.81 52.59 -13.98
C VAL A 10 -6.45 51.33 -14.78
N THR A 11 -5.85 51.48 -15.96
CA THR A 11 -5.40 50.35 -16.78
C THR A 11 -4.19 49.63 -16.18
N PHE A 12 -3.25 50.35 -15.58
CA PHE A 12 -2.07 49.74 -14.95
C PHE A 12 -2.44 48.93 -13.69
N VAL A 13 -3.32 49.49 -12.84
CA VAL A 13 -3.83 48.77 -11.65
C VAL A 13 -4.63 47.55 -12.08
N GLY A 14 -5.50 47.67 -13.10
CA GLY A 14 -6.26 46.55 -13.65
C GLY A 14 -5.37 45.40 -14.16
N ILE A 15 -4.31 45.71 -14.91
CA ILE A 15 -3.35 44.72 -15.41
C ILE A 15 -2.57 44.07 -14.26
N SER A 16 -2.16 44.83 -13.24
CA SER A 16 -1.45 44.27 -12.09
C SER A 16 -2.33 43.30 -11.27
N LEU A 17 -3.62 43.61 -11.14
CA LEU A 17 -4.56 42.79 -10.40
C LEU A 17 -4.88 41.49 -11.16
N THR A 18 -5.07 41.57 -12.49
CA THR A 18 -5.26 40.36 -13.31
C THR A 18 -4.02 39.47 -13.31
N LEU A 19 -2.81 40.04 -13.37
CA LEU A 19 -1.57 39.28 -13.26
C LEU A 19 -1.47 38.56 -11.90
N LEU A 20 -1.81 39.25 -10.81
CA LEU A 20 -1.81 38.66 -9.47
C LEU A 20 -2.82 37.51 -9.35
N VAL A 21 -4.03 37.67 -9.90
CA VAL A 21 -5.05 36.61 -9.94
C VAL A 21 -4.55 35.40 -10.74
N LEU A 22 -3.91 35.62 -11.89
CA LEU A 22 -3.32 34.52 -12.69
C LEU A 22 -2.22 33.79 -11.94
N ILE A 23 -1.36 34.50 -11.20
CA ILE A 23 -0.30 33.88 -10.38
C ILE A 23 -0.91 33.02 -9.27
N VAL A 24 -1.92 33.55 -8.55
CA VAL A 24 -2.60 32.80 -7.49
C VAL A 24 -3.28 31.55 -8.06
N LEU A 25 -3.98 31.67 -9.18
CA LEU A 25 -4.59 30.52 -9.88
C LEU A 25 -3.53 29.49 -10.30
N ALA A 26 -2.41 29.92 -10.88
CA ALA A 26 -1.34 29.03 -11.28
C ALA A 26 -0.73 28.28 -10.09
N LEU A 27 -0.54 28.95 -8.94
CA LEU A 27 -0.05 28.32 -7.71
C LEU A 27 -1.04 27.28 -7.17
N ILE A 28 -2.34 27.58 -7.17
CA ILE A 28 -3.39 26.64 -6.74
C ILE A 28 -3.42 25.42 -7.65
N ILE A 29 -3.40 25.61 -8.98
CA ILE A 29 -3.41 24.51 -9.95
C ILE A 29 -2.16 23.64 -9.78
N THR A 30 -0.98 24.25 -9.67
CA THR A 30 0.29 23.53 -9.58
C THR A 30 0.39 22.73 -8.28
N SER A 31 0.03 23.32 -7.14
CA SER A 31 0.04 22.63 -5.84
C SER A 31 -0.93 21.44 -5.82
N THR A 32 -2.13 21.63 -6.40
CA THR A 32 -3.14 20.59 -6.51
C THR A 32 -2.65 19.44 -7.42
N ALA A 33 -2.07 19.77 -8.56
CA ALA A 33 -1.52 18.78 -9.49
C ALA A 33 -0.38 17.96 -8.87
N LEU A 34 0.54 18.60 -8.13
CA LEU A 34 1.64 17.91 -7.43
C LEU A 34 1.12 16.96 -6.34
N ARG A 35 0.08 17.37 -5.60
CA ARG A 35 -0.56 16.51 -4.59
C ARG A 35 -1.18 15.27 -5.22
N TYR A 36 -1.98 15.43 -6.28
CA TYR A 36 -2.59 14.27 -6.95
C TYR A 36 -1.55 13.37 -7.63
N GLY A 37 -0.52 13.94 -8.25
CA GLY A 37 0.56 13.18 -8.87
C GLY A 37 1.33 12.32 -7.87
N SER A 38 1.76 12.91 -6.75
CA SER A 38 2.45 12.17 -5.69
C SER A 38 1.57 11.09 -5.06
N MET A 39 0.28 11.37 -4.88
CA MET A 39 -0.67 10.42 -4.33
C MET A 39 -0.91 9.21 -5.25
N ALA A 40 -1.01 9.45 -6.56
CA ALA A 40 -1.14 8.38 -7.55
C ALA A 40 0.07 7.44 -7.56
N ILE A 41 1.29 8.01 -7.48
CA ILE A 41 2.53 7.22 -7.42
C ILE A 41 2.59 6.37 -6.15
N ARG A 42 2.27 6.95 -4.98
CA ARG A 42 2.24 6.24 -3.70
C ARG A 42 1.21 5.11 -3.70
N THR A 43 0.03 5.37 -4.24
CA THR A 43 -1.03 4.36 -4.38
C THR A 43 -0.56 3.21 -5.26
N ALA A 44 0.06 3.50 -6.40
CA ALA A 44 0.59 2.48 -7.29
C ALA A 44 1.72 1.66 -6.65
N SER A 45 2.64 2.31 -5.93
CA SER A 45 3.73 1.65 -5.19
C SER A 45 3.17 0.71 -4.11
N LEU A 46 2.24 1.19 -3.27
CA LEU A 46 1.60 0.37 -2.25
C LEU A 46 0.81 -0.81 -2.84
N GLN A 47 0.13 -0.60 -3.97
CA GLN A 47 -0.63 -1.68 -4.62
C GLN A 47 0.30 -2.77 -5.14
N ARG A 48 1.49 -2.41 -5.64
CA ARG A 48 2.52 -3.38 -6.03
C ARG A 48 3.10 -4.10 -4.82
N LEU A 49 3.55 -3.37 -3.81
CA LEU A 49 4.07 -3.93 -2.56
C LEU A 49 3.08 -4.92 -1.93
N GLN A 50 1.81 -4.54 -1.87
CA GLN A 50 0.75 -5.37 -1.34
C GLN A 50 0.56 -6.67 -2.12
N ASN A 51 0.53 -6.60 -3.46
CA ASN A 51 0.37 -7.78 -4.30
C ASN A 51 1.56 -8.74 -4.14
N ASP A 52 2.79 -8.21 -4.20
CA ASP A 52 4.01 -8.98 -4.05
C ASP A 52 4.11 -9.57 -2.64
N SER A 53 3.72 -8.79 -1.62
CA SER A 53 3.65 -9.24 -0.24
C SER A 53 2.70 -10.41 -0.05
N PHE A 54 1.51 -10.40 -0.68
CA PHE A 54 0.61 -11.55 -0.58
C PHE A 54 1.16 -12.80 -1.26
N ILE A 55 1.87 -12.65 -2.38
CA ILE A 55 2.54 -13.76 -3.07
C ILE A 55 3.66 -14.32 -2.18
N ALA A 56 4.49 -13.44 -1.63
CA ALA A 56 5.60 -13.79 -0.74
C ALA A 56 5.12 -14.46 0.55
N MET A 57 4.09 -13.92 1.20
CA MET A 57 3.46 -14.53 2.37
C MET A 57 2.91 -15.92 2.06
N GLN A 58 2.31 -16.10 0.88
CA GLN A 58 1.78 -17.38 0.46
C GLN A 58 2.91 -18.41 0.22
N SER A 59 4.00 -18.00 -0.45
CA SER A 59 5.18 -18.84 -0.65
C SER A 59 5.79 -19.23 0.70
N TYR A 60 6.02 -18.25 1.58
CA TYR A 60 6.61 -18.48 2.90
C TYR A 60 5.79 -19.46 3.74
N PHE A 61 4.46 -19.34 3.70
CA PHE A 61 3.56 -20.27 4.37
C PHE A 61 3.69 -21.70 3.82
N TYR A 62 3.66 -21.87 2.50
CA TYR A 62 3.80 -23.20 1.90
C TYR A 62 5.18 -23.80 2.12
N ASP A 63 6.24 -23.00 2.06
CA ASP A 63 7.61 -23.44 2.38
C ASP A 63 7.68 -23.91 3.83
N TYR A 64 7.10 -23.15 4.77
CA TYR A 64 7.04 -23.54 6.19
C TYR A 64 6.30 -24.87 6.40
N VAL A 65 5.12 -25.01 5.79
CA VAL A 65 4.27 -26.20 5.90
C VAL A 65 4.95 -27.43 5.29
N ASN A 66 5.52 -27.29 4.09
CA ASN A 66 6.14 -28.38 3.35
C ASN A 66 7.49 -28.80 3.94
N SER A 67 8.33 -27.86 4.38
CA SER A 67 9.67 -28.17 4.91
C SER A 67 9.63 -28.83 6.29
N ASN A 68 8.58 -28.60 7.07
CA ASN A 68 8.48 -29.08 8.44
C ASN A 68 7.38 -30.15 8.65
N SER A 69 6.72 -30.62 7.59
CA SER A 69 5.53 -31.50 7.67
C SER A 69 4.49 -30.96 8.66
N ARG A 70 4.25 -29.64 8.62
CA ARG A 70 3.37 -28.93 9.57
C ARG A 70 1.94 -28.90 9.06
N CYS A 71 1.06 -28.56 9.99
CA CYS A 71 -0.37 -28.49 9.75
C CYS A 71 -0.74 -27.18 9.04
N TYR A 72 -1.77 -27.20 8.19
CA TYR A 72 -2.36 -25.95 7.68
C TYR A 72 -3.01 -25.09 8.78
N THR A 73 -3.10 -25.58 10.01
CA THR A 73 -3.53 -24.85 11.20
C THR A 73 -2.39 -24.07 11.85
N ASP A 74 -1.13 -24.39 11.53
CA ASP A 74 0.04 -23.79 12.18
C ASP A 74 0.48 -22.55 11.41
N ALA A 75 0.44 -21.40 12.09
CA ALA A 75 1.01 -20.18 11.54
C ALA A 75 2.55 -20.25 11.53
N PRO A 76 3.21 -19.79 10.47
CA PRO A 76 4.67 -19.73 10.43
C PRO A 76 5.18 -18.69 11.44
N PRO A 77 6.47 -18.77 11.82
CA PRO A 77 7.10 -17.75 12.66
C PRO A 77 6.91 -16.34 12.08
N PRO A 78 6.84 -15.30 12.93
CA PRO A 78 6.75 -13.92 12.48
C PRO A 78 7.86 -13.59 11.48
N ILE A 79 7.48 -12.95 10.38
CA ILE A 79 8.39 -12.48 9.35
C ILE A 79 8.16 -11.00 9.09
N ASN A 80 9.21 -10.25 8.75
CA ASN A 80 9.14 -8.84 8.37
C ASN A 80 9.58 -8.61 6.91
N LEU A 81 9.45 -7.39 6.42
CA LEU A 81 9.73 -7.06 5.01
C LEU A 81 11.20 -7.31 4.66
N VAL A 82 12.12 -6.90 5.53
CA VAL A 82 13.56 -7.12 5.36
C VAL A 82 13.88 -8.61 5.21
N GLN A 83 13.28 -9.47 6.04
CA GLN A 83 13.48 -10.92 5.96
C GLN A 83 12.90 -11.52 4.68
N LEU A 84 11.76 -11.04 4.19
CA LEU A 84 11.20 -11.47 2.91
C LEU A 84 12.11 -11.08 1.73
N VAL A 85 12.72 -9.89 1.79
CA VAL A 85 13.71 -9.43 0.80
C VAL A 85 14.98 -10.30 0.85
N VAL A 86 15.54 -10.54 2.05
CA VAL A 86 16.74 -11.40 2.22
C VAL A 86 16.49 -12.83 1.72
N LYS A 87 15.26 -13.34 1.85
CA LYS A 87 14.85 -14.65 1.30
C LYS A 87 14.60 -14.64 -0.21
N GLY A 88 14.71 -13.50 -0.88
CA GLY A 88 14.44 -13.35 -2.32
C GLY A 88 12.96 -13.49 -2.68
N MET A 89 12.04 -13.29 -1.71
CA MET A 89 10.60 -13.42 -1.93
C MET A 89 9.94 -12.09 -2.33
N ILE A 90 10.60 -10.95 -2.05
CA ILE A 90 10.14 -9.60 -2.35
C ILE A 90 11.33 -8.78 -2.89
N ASP A 91 11.05 -7.85 -3.80
CA ASP A 91 12.04 -6.94 -4.38
C ASP A 91 12.61 -5.96 -3.32
N PRO A 92 13.95 -5.76 -3.26
CA PRO A 92 14.56 -4.81 -2.33
C PRO A 92 14.14 -3.35 -2.53
N VAL A 93 13.58 -2.96 -3.69
CA VAL A 93 13.13 -1.59 -3.96
C VAL A 93 12.15 -1.05 -2.91
N TYR A 94 11.38 -1.93 -2.27
CA TYR A 94 10.44 -1.55 -1.22
C TYR A 94 11.11 -1.15 0.11
N LEU A 95 12.42 -1.38 0.26
CA LEU A 95 13.18 -0.91 1.42
C LEU A 95 13.61 0.55 1.28
N GLU A 96 13.57 1.11 0.06
CA GLU A 96 14.03 2.47 -0.25
C GLU A 96 12.90 3.52 -0.17
N GLU A 97 11.66 3.06 -0.03
CA GLU A 97 10.49 3.94 0.04
C GLU A 97 10.43 4.70 1.36
N ASN A 98 10.15 6.01 1.28
CA ASN A 98 10.23 6.92 2.43
C ASN A 98 8.87 7.27 3.04
N PHE A 99 7.78 6.78 2.44
CA PHE A 99 6.44 7.21 2.81
C PHE A 99 5.71 6.25 3.77
N TYR A 100 6.30 5.09 4.03
CA TYR A 100 5.89 4.12 5.06
C TYR A 100 7.10 3.68 5.89
N ASP A 101 6.84 3.15 7.09
CA ASP A 101 7.90 2.58 7.93
C ASP A 101 8.10 1.10 7.60
N VAL A 102 9.22 0.82 6.91
CA VAL A 102 9.69 -0.51 6.50
C VAL A 102 9.77 -1.50 7.67
N ASN A 103 10.24 -1.04 8.84
CA ASN A 103 10.41 -1.91 10.01
C ASN A 103 9.10 -2.15 10.76
N GLY A 104 8.14 -1.25 10.59
CA GLY A 104 6.82 -1.33 11.19
C GLY A 104 5.81 -2.19 10.42
N ILE A 105 6.13 -2.63 9.20
CA ILE A 105 5.25 -3.52 8.41
C ILE A 105 5.10 -4.87 9.11
N ARG A 106 3.85 -5.32 9.26
CA ARG A 106 3.51 -6.59 9.92
C ARG A 106 2.78 -7.52 8.97
N TYR A 107 3.22 -8.77 8.95
CA TYR A 107 2.62 -9.86 8.19
C TYR A 107 1.99 -10.86 9.15
N THR A 108 0.69 -11.08 9.02
CA THR A 108 -0.09 -11.94 9.94
C THR A 108 -0.89 -12.98 9.17
N TYR A 109 -0.97 -14.19 9.72
CA TYR A 109 -1.77 -15.29 9.20
C TYR A 109 -3.00 -15.49 10.09
N LEU A 110 -4.18 -15.54 9.47
CA LEU A 110 -5.43 -15.61 10.20
C LEU A 110 -6.08 -16.99 10.02
N PRO A 111 -6.37 -17.70 11.13
CA PRO A 111 -7.09 -18.97 11.09
C PRO A 111 -8.58 -18.74 10.83
N HIS A 112 -9.19 -19.69 10.14
CA HIS A 112 -10.63 -19.79 9.98
C HIS A 112 -11.27 -20.20 11.30
N ALA A 113 -12.30 -19.46 11.74
CA ALA A 113 -12.91 -19.64 13.06
C ALA A 113 -13.43 -21.07 13.31
N SER A 114 -13.94 -21.76 12.28
CA SER A 114 -14.53 -23.09 12.44
C SER A 114 -13.57 -24.27 12.21
N THR A 115 -12.46 -24.07 11.49
CA THR A 115 -11.56 -25.18 11.12
C THR A 115 -10.15 -25.02 11.69
N GLY A 116 -9.82 -23.87 12.27
CA GLY A 116 -8.46 -23.54 12.74
C GLY A 116 -7.44 -23.38 11.61
N GLN A 117 -7.80 -23.71 10.36
CA GLN A 117 -6.88 -23.64 9.23
C GLN A 117 -6.58 -22.19 8.89
N ILE A 118 -5.33 -21.90 8.60
CA ILE A 118 -4.94 -20.61 8.03
C ILE A 118 -5.63 -20.46 6.66
N THR A 119 -6.49 -19.45 6.55
CA THR A 119 -7.27 -19.15 5.35
C THR A 119 -7.04 -17.76 4.81
N GLU A 120 -6.53 -16.84 5.64
CA GLU A 120 -6.35 -15.45 5.27
C GLU A 120 -4.97 -14.94 5.68
N MET A 121 -4.48 -13.97 4.92
CA MET A 121 -3.24 -13.23 5.15
C MET A 121 -3.58 -11.77 5.35
N GLU A 122 -2.93 -11.14 6.30
CA GLU A 122 -3.08 -9.73 6.62
C GLU A 122 -1.73 -9.03 6.58
N ILE A 123 -1.72 -7.84 5.97
CA ILE A 123 -0.57 -6.94 5.90
C ILE A 123 -0.99 -5.63 6.58
N THR A 124 -0.23 -5.19 7.57
CA THR A 124 -0.37 -3.86 8.17
C THR A 124 0.82 -3.01 7.78
N ILE A 125 0.56 -1.85 7.18
CA ILE A 125 1.60 -0.91 6.73
C ILE A 125 1.40 0.42 7.46
N PRO A 126 2.33 0.82 8.33
CA PRO A 126 2.33 2.15 8.93
C PRO A 126 2.79 3.20 7.90
N ILE A 127 2.00 4.26 7.76
CA ILE A 127 2.23 5.39 6.86
C ILE A 127 2.73 6.57 7.68
N SER A 128 3.89 7.12 7.32
CA SER A 128 4.58 8.15 8.12
C SER A 128 4.52 9.56 7.51
N SER A 129 4.20 9.68 6.23
CA SER A 129 4.41 10.93 5.48
C SER A 129 3.13 11.66 5.04
N PHE A 130 1.95 11.05 5.24
CA PHE A 130 0.64 11.64 4.95
C PHE A 130 -0.48 10.85 5.65
N ASP A 131 -1.71 11.37 5.61
CA ASP A 131 -2.89 10.69 6.16
C ASP A 131 -3.24 9.47 5.31
N ALA A 132 -3.11 8.27 5.87
CA ALA A 132 -3.39 7.02 5.19
C ALA A 132 -4.85 6.90 4.71
N ARG A 133 -5.79 7.68 5.28
CA ARG A 133 -7.19 7.73 4.82
C ARG A 133 -7.33 8.20 3.38
N GLU A 134 -6.35 8.95 2.86
CA GLU A 134 -6.34 9.34 1.45
C GLU A 134 -6.20 8.11 0.50
N LEU A 135 -5.72 6.96 1.00
CA LEU A 135 -5.56 5.70 0.26
C LEU A 135 -6.83 4.82 0.29
N PHE A 136 -7.90 5.28 0.92
CA PHE A 136 -9.14 4.51 1.00
C PHE A 136 -9.63 4.17 -0.41
N ARG A 137 -9.91 2.87 -0.66
CA ARG A 137 -10.27 2.21 -1.95
C ARG A 137 -9.17 1.44 -2.66
N MET A 138 -7.99 1.29 -2.09
CA MET A 138 -7.03 0.31 -2.60
C MET A 138 -7.60 -1.13 -2.51
N PRO A 139 -7.28 -2.02 -3.47
CA PRO A 139 -7.71 -3.42 -3.43
C PRO A 139 -7.35 -4.09 -2.10
N HIS A 140 -8.17 -5.05 -1.67
CA HIS A 140 -8.00 -5.81 -0.41
C HIS A 140 -7.83 -4.98 0.88
N THR A 141 -8.05 -3.66 0.84
CA THR A 141 -8.08 -2.85 2.05
C THR A 141 -9.28 -3.23 2.89
N PHE A 142 -9.08 -3.50 4.18
CA PHE A 142 -10.19 -3.79 5.10
C PHE A 142 -10.27 -2.82 6.27
N ALA A 143 -9.17 -2.13 6.60
CA ALA A 143 -9.14 -1.10 7.63
C ALA A 143 -8.10 -0.03 7.28
N VAL A 144 -8.41 1.22 7.64
CA VAL A 144 -7.53 2.39 7.43
C VAL A 144 -7.67 3.32 8.63
N SER A 145 -6.54 3.72 9.23
CA SER A 145 -6.46 4.79 10.22
C SER A 145 -5.75 6.00 9.60
N ALA A 146 -5.37 7.00 10.41
CA ALA A 146 -4.58 8.14 9.92
C ALA A 146 -3.12 7.76 9.63
N ASP A 147 -2.59 6.78 10.34
CA ASP A 147 -1.18 6.39 10.41
C ASP A 147 -0.93 4.96 9.95
N GLU A 148 -1.96 4.19 9.62
CA GLU A 148 -1.83 2.80 9.19
C GLU A 148 -2.87 2.45 8.11
N ILE A 149 -2.48 1.56 7.21
CA ILE A 149 -3.38 0.90 6.28
C ILE A 149 -3.24 -0.62 6.43
N ARG A 150 -4.38 -1.31 6.42
CA ARG A 150 -4.42 -2.76 6.58
C ARG A 150 -5.11 -3.44 5.40
N PHE A 151 -4.44 -4.45 4.88
CA PHE A 151 -4.89 -5.24 3.75
C PHE A 151 -5.10 -6.70 4.16
N ARG A 152 -6.14 -7.34 3.62
CA ARG A 152 -6.45 -8.74 3.90
C ARG A 152 -6.87 -9.49 2.66
N LYS A 153 -6.27 -10.66 2.44
CA LYS A 153 -6.55 -11.50 1.27
C LYS A 153 -6.66 -12.97 1.68
N LYS A 154 -7.62 -13.67 1.07
CA LYS A 154 -7.76 -15.12 1.21
C LYS A 154 -6.61 -15.85 0.52
N PHE A 155 -6.15 -16.95 1.11
CA PHE A 155 -5.21 -17.85 0.47
C PHE A 155 -5.77 -18.39 -0.84
N ASN A 156 -4.98 -18.32 -1.90
CA ASN A 156 -5.34 -18.98 -3.13
C ASN A 156 -4.92 -20.46 -3.06
N ARG A 157 -5.86 -21.33 -2.68
CA ARG A 157 -5.61 -22.78 -2.60
C ARG A 157 -5.68 -23.48 -3.97
N ASN A 158 -6.05 -22.77 -5.03
CA ASN A 158 -6.23 -23.32 -6.38
C ASN A 158 -4.93 -23.33 -7.22
N VAL A 159 -3.78 -22.98 -6.63
CA VAL A 159 -2.53 -22.83 -7.40
C VAL A 159 -1.66 -24.08 -7.22
N SER A 160 -1.54 -24.87 -8.30
CA SER A 160 -0.57 -25.94 -8.54
C SER A 160 -0.85 -27.36 -7.98
N ASN A 161 -0.60 -28.37 -8.83
CA ASN A 161 -0.53 -29.80 -8.48
C ASN A 161 0.44 -30.11 -7.32
N LEU A 162 1.38 -29.20 -7.02
CA LEU A 162 2.29 -29.29 -5.88
C LEU A 162 1.57 -29.15 -4.52
N VAL A 163 0.54 -28.30 -4.45
CA VAL A 163 -0.32 -28.15 -3.26
C VAL A 163 -1.19 -29.40 -3.09
N ILE A 164 -1.62 -30.01 -4.20
CA ILE A 164 -2.46 -31.24 -4.17
C ILE A 164 -1.64 -32.46 -3.70
N GLN A 165 -0.36 -32.56 -4.02
CA GLN A 165 0.47 -33.72 -3.61
C GLN A 165 0.77 -33.77 -2.10
N ASN A 166 0.86 -32.62 -1.43
CA ASN A 166 1.18 -32.54 0.01
C ASN A 166 -0.03 -32.22 0.90
N THR A 167 -1.16 -31.81 0.33
CA THR A 167 -2.36 -31.48 1.12
C THR A 167 -2.85 -32.67 1.94
N THR A 168 -2.81 -33.88 1.41
CA THR A 168 -3.22 -35.12 2.12
C THR A 168 -2.38 -35.43 3.36
N ARG A 169 -1.16 -34.91 3.49
CA ARG A 169 -0.30 -35.10 4.69
C ARG A 169 -0.39 -33.93 5.68
N ASN A 170 -0.68 -32.73 5.21
CA ASN A 170 -0.62 -31.49 6.01
C ASN A 170 -2.01 -30.98 6.46
N PHE A 171 -3.10 -31.68 6.11
CA PHE A 171 -4.40 -31.54 6.77
C PHE A 171 -4.33 -32.19 8.16
N CYS A 172 -3.76 -31.49 9.14
CA CYS A 172 -3.88 -31.98 10.50
C CYS A 172 -5.33 -31.84 10.94
N GLN A 173 -5.90 -32.98 11.35
CA GLN A 173 -7.21 -33.06 11.96
C GLN A 173 -7.19 -32.20 13.24
N GLY A 174 -8.20 -31.35 13.38
CA GLY A 174 -8.50 -30.67 14.64
C GLY A 174 -9.04 -31.64 15.67
#